data_AF-A0A7S4RCL6-F1
#
_entry.id   AF-A0A7S4RCL6-F1
#
_cell.length_a   1.000
_cell.length_b   1.000
_cell.length_c   1.000
_cell.angle_alpha   90.00
_cell.angle_beta   90.00
_cell.angle_gamma   90.00
#
_symmetry.space_group_name_H-M   'P 1'
#
loop_
_entity.id
_entity.type
_entity.pdbx_description
1 polymer ?
#
loop_
_entity_poly.entity_id
_entity_poly.type
_entity_poly.pdbx_seq_one_letter_code
_entity_poly.pdbx_strand_id
1 'polypeptide(L)'
;MFERKQNVRFNSNVDVFSFLNTPVASDMTDEEKRSTWYSKDELRTLRDNARETSRLIRKKYEESTSLHVPQHYFISEYDACIRGLELRSNLERQKNQCITRRVIMKYQYRLRLGLTRSSAVVADPELHLAIISKKLSQRARDIALSTARKDYIAAYPEMEMLVSVFMDPVHIADFPCRKRKINASIHDQPDQPSNLGCGMERRVKRRIFTRMEQCEINNASMQVALS
;
A
#
# COMPACT_ATOMS: atom_id res chain seq x y z
N MET A 1 10.09 -33.16 -9.00
CA MET A 1 9.87 -31.75 -8.63
C MET A 1 10.00 -30.96 -9.93
N PHE A 2 8.92 -30.42 -10.50
CA PHE A 2 8.97 -29.74 -11.80
C PHE A 2 9.09 -28.23 -11.58
N GLU A 3 10.25 -27.66 -11.91
CA GLU A 3 10.42 -26.20 -11.99
C GLU A 3 9.64 -25.67 -13.19
N ARG A 4 8.52 -25.01 -12.92
CA ARG A 4 7.81 -24.25 -13.95
C ARG A 4 8.61 -22.99 -14.26
N LYS A 5 9.37 -23.01 -15.36
CA LYS A 5 9.95 -21.80 -15.96
C LYS A 5 8.80 -20.93 -16.48
N GLN A 6 8.56 -19.80 -15.81
CA GLN A 6 7.67 -18.77 -16.35
C GLN A 6 8.38 -18.10 -17.53
N ASN A 7 7.89 -18.35 -18.75
CA ASN A 7 8.31 -17.59 -19.92
C ASN A 7 7.56 -16.26 -19.95
N VAL A 8 8.25 -15.18 -19.55
CA VAL A 8 7.77 -13.82 -19.79
C VAL A 8 8.07 -13.48 -21.24
N ARG A 9 7.03 -13.36 -22.08
CA ARG A 9 7.16 -12.85 -23.45
C ARG A 9 6.92 -11.35 -23.43
N PHE A 10 7.93 -10.57 -23.80
CA PHE A 10 7.76 -9.14 -24.05
C PHE A 10 7.21 -8.95 -25.48
N ASN A 11 6.31 -7.99 -25.65
CA ASN A 11 5.74 -7.67 -26.95
C ASN A 11 6.84 -7.05 -27.82
N SER A 12 7.14 -7.65 -28.98
CA SER A 12 8.25 -7.21 -29.85
C SER A 12 8.02 -5.85 -30.52
N ASN A 13 6.78 -5.35 -30.46
CA ASN A 13 6.35 -4.17 -31.20
C ASN A 13 6.17 -2.93 -30.31
N VAL A 14 6.88 -2.84 -29.19
CA VAL A 14 6.94 -1.58 -28.45
C VAL A 14 8.01 -0.74 -29.12
N ASP A 15 7.64 0.42 -29.68
CA ASP A 15 8.58 1.46 -30.09
C ASP A 15 9.32 1.92 -28.82
N VAL A 16 10.44 1.26 -28.55
CA VAL A 16 11.34 1.66 -27.49
C VAL A 16 12.05 2.90 -28.00
N PHE A 17 11.67 4.05 -27.45
CA PHE A 17 12.45 5.27 -27.61
C PHE A 17 13.83 5.04 -27.00
N SER A 18 14.78 4.66 -27.83
CA SER A 18 16.20 4.69 -27.48
C SER A 18 16.64 6.15 -27.49
N PHE A 19 17.27 6.57 -26.40
CA PHE A 19 17.98 7.83 -26.40
C PHE A 19 19.11 7.71 -27.43
N LEU A 20 19.19 8.67 -28.36
CA LEU A 20 20.08 8.67 -29.54
C LEU A 20 21.57 8.39 -29.23
N ASN A 21 22.00 8.52 -27.96
CA ASN A 21 23.38 8.36 -27.53
C ASN A 21 23.59 7.34 -26.39
N THR A 22 22.58 6.54 -26.04
CA THR A 22 22.75 5.50 -25.01
C THR A 22 22.96 4.15 -25.69
N PRO A 23 24.14 3.50 -25.55
CA PRO A 23 24.38 2.19 -26.13
C PRO A 23 23.37 1.18 -25.57
N VAL A 24 22.94 0.24 -26.41
CA VAL A 24 22.03 -0.82 -25.97
C VAL A 24 22.75 -1.65 -24.93
N ALA A 25 22.04 -2.07 -23.88
CA ALA A 25 22.62 -2.87 -22.79
C ALA A 25 23.30 -4.17 -23.27
N SER A 26 22.90 -4.71 -24.42
CA SER A 26 23.55 -5.86 -25.07
C SER A 26 24.96 -5.54 -25.55
N ASP A 27 25.21 -4.31 -25.97
CA ASP A 27 26.42 -3.87 -26.66
C ASP A 27 27.44 -3.28 -25.68
N MET A 28 27.02 -2.99 -24.45
CA MET A 28 27.89 -2.50 -23.38
C MET A 28 28.80 -3.61 -22.85
N THR A 29 30.07 -3.29 -22.70
CA THR A 29 31.05 -4.10 -21.97
C THR A 29 30.67 -4.22 -20.49
N ASP A 30 31.21 -5.23 -19.79
CA ASP A 30 30.89 -5.43 -18.37
C ASP A 30 31.47 -4.32 -17.49
N GLU A 31 32.56 -3.67 -17.89
CA GLU A 31 33.11 -2.46 -17.28
C GLU A 31 32.16 -1.27 -17.43
N GLU A 32 31.64 -1.02 -18.64
CA GLU A 32 30.66 0.05 -18.88
C GLU A 32 29.36 -0.19 -18.13
N LYS A 33 28.88 -1.45 -18.07
CA LYS A 33 27.70 -1.81 -17.27
C LYS A 33 27.93 -1.53 -15.79
N ARG A 34 29.09 -1.91 -15.25
CA ARG A 34 29.46 -1.64 -13.86
C ARG A 34 29.60 -0.15 -13.55
N SER A 35 30.05 0.65 -14.51
CA SER A 35 30.16 2.11 -14.35
C SER A 35 28.82 2.83 -14.49
N THR A 36 27.91 2.30 -15.32
CA THR A 36 26.64 2.96 -15.63
C THR A 36 25.52 2.53 -14.69
N TRP A 37 25.54 1.28 -14.23
CA TRP A 37 24.49 0.71 -13.39
C TRP A 37 24.94 0.65 -11.94
N TYR A 38 23.99 0.91 -11.05
CA TYR A 38 24.21 0.72 -9.63
C TYR A 38 24.54 -0.73 -9.30
N SER A 39 25.59 -0.92 -8.53
CA SER A 39 25.88 -2.18 -7.88
C SER A 39 24.74 -2.58 -6.93
N LYS A 40 24.68 -3.87 -6.62
CA LYS A 40 23.70 -4.42 -5.69
C LYS A 40 23.76 -3.74 -4.31
N ASP A 41 24.95 -3.37 -3.87
CA ASP A 41 25.17 -2.73 -2.57
C ASP A 41 24.80 -1.24 -2.58
N GLU A 42 25.04 -0.54 -3.70
CA GLU A 42 24.52 0.84 -3.88
C GLU A 42 22.99 0.85 -3.90
N LEU A 43 22.34 -0.08 -4.59
CA LEU A 43 20.88 -0.19 -4.59
C LEU A 43 20.32 -0.47 -3.19
N ARG A 44 21.02 -1.29 -2.39
CA ARG A 44 20.65 -1.55 -0.97
C ARG A 44 20.80 -0.27 -0.14
N THR A 45 21.93 0.41 -0.26
CA THR A 45 22.22 1.68 0.42
C THR A 45 21.19 2.74 0.06
N LEU A 46 20.88 2.93 -1.22
CA LEU A 46 19.88 3.87 -1.70
C LEU A 46 18.49 3.55 -1.14
N ARG A 47 18.11 2.26 -1.10
CA ARG A 47 16.86 1.82 -0.48
C ARG A 47 16.81 2.13 1.01
N ASP A 48 17.90 1.89 1.74
CA ASP A 48 17.95 2.07 3.19
C ASP A 48 18.01 3.57 3.56
N ASN A 49 18.71 4.38 2.77
CA ASN A 49 18.66 5.84 2.85
C ASN A 49 17.23 6.36 2.60
N ALA A 50 16.56 5.91 1.54
CA ALA A 50 15.18 6.31 1.25
C ALA A 50 14.21 5.95 2.40
N ARG A 51 14.44 4.81 3.08
CA ARG A 51 13.67 4.43 4.27
C ARG A 51 13.93 5.39 5.43
N GLU A 52 15.19 5.73 5.67
CA GLU A 52 15.55 6.64 6.75
C GLU A 52 14.99 8.05 6.50
N THR A 53 15.14 8.59 5.29
CA THR A 53 14.53 9.85 4.88
C THR A 53 13.02 9.83 5.08
N SER A 54 12.34 8.74 4.71
CA SER A 54 10.90 8.60 4.92
C SER A 54 10.50 8.61 6.41
N ARG A 55 11.32 8.02 7.29
CA ARG A 55 11.09 8.06 8.75
C ARG A 55 11.26 9.48 9.30
N LEU A 56 12.32 10.17 8.88
CA LEU A 56 12.57 11.55 9.29
C LEU A 56 11.45 12.50 8.85
N ILE A 57 10.98 12.36 7.60
CA ILE A 57 9.82 13.11 7.11
C ILE A 57 8.61 12.87 8.00
N ARG A 58 8.29 11.60 8.30
CA ARG A 58 7.14 11.27 9.16
C ARG A 58 7.27 11.86 10.56
N LYS A 59 8.44 11.73 11.18
CA LYS A 59 8.72 12.28 12.51
C LYS A 59 8.49 13.80 12.54
N LYS A 60 9.00 14.52 11.53
CA LYS A 60 8.77 15.97 11.40
C LYS A 60 7.29 16.33 11.22
N TYR A 61 6.53 15.55 10.46
CA TYR A 61 5.08 15.75 10.33
C TYR A 61 4.34 15.54 11.66
N GLU A 62 4.71 14.51 12.42
CA GLU A 62 4.13 14.23 13.74
C GLU A 62 4.45 15.36 14.75
N GLU A 63 5.69 15.85 14.75
CA GLU A 63 6.14 17.00 15.56
C GLU A 63 5.43 18.30 15.16
N SER A 64 5.20 18.53 13.87
CA SER A 64 4.50 19.73 13.39
C SER A 64 3.01 19.71 13.76
N THR A 65 2.41 18.52 13.79
CA THR A 65 0.99 18.35 14.13
C THR A 65 0.72 18.65 15.61
N SER A 66 1.67 18.35 16.51
CA SER A 66 1.50 18.63 17.94
C SER A 66 1.56 20.12 18.27
N LEU A 67 2.21 20.93 17.43
CA LEU A 67 2.39 22.38 17.65
C LEU A 67 1.24 23.24 17.11
N HIS A 68 0.20 22.64 16.52
CA HIS A 68 -0.94 23.35 15.93
C HIS A 68 -0.54 24.44 14.90
N VAL A 69 0.65 24.30 14.30
CA VAL A 69 1.11 25.24 13.28
C VAL A 69 0.35 24.94 11.98
N PRO A 70 -0.26 25.97 11.35
CA PRO A 70 -0.94 25.80 10.08
C PRO A 70 -0.01 25.14 9.04
N GLN A 71 -0.39 23.95 8.56
CA GLN A 71 0.47 23.03 7.77
C GLN A 71 1.01 23.64 6.46
N HIS A 72 0.41 24.73 5.99
CA HIS A 72 0.63 25.33 4.67
C HIS A 72 2.05 25.90 4.49
N TYR A 73 2.74 26.27 5.58
CA TYR A 73 4.06 26.93 5.49
C TYR A 73 5.26 25.96 5.48
N PHE A 74 5.09 24.71 5.89
CA PHE A 74 6.21 23.74 5.96
C PHE A 74 6.43 22.94 4.67
N ILE A 75 5.47 23.00 3.76
CA ILE A 75 5.40 22.14 2.57
C ILE A 75 6.40 22.61 1.49
N SER A 76 6.69 23.92 1.40
CA SER A 76 7.41 24.51 0.27
C SER A 76 8.86 24.05 0.09
N GLU A 77 9.60 23.71 1.16
CA GLU A 77 11.02 23.34 1.04
C GLU A 77 11.23 21.82 0.98
N TYR A 78 10.30 21.03 1.53
CA TYR A 78 10.39 19.56 1.55
C TYR A 78 9.66 18.88 0.38
N ASP A 79 8.71 19.54 -0.29
CA ASP A 79 7.91 18.94 -1.36
C ASP A 79 8.72 18.47 -2.57
N ALA A 80 9.80 19.18 -2.91
CA ALA A 80 10.69 18.77 -3.99
C ALA A 80 11.35 17.41 -3.72
N CYS A 81 11.53 17.04 -2.44
CA CYS A 81 12.24 15.83 -2.01
C CYS A 81 11.31 14.65 -1.69
N ILE A 82 9.99 14.87 -1.62
CA ILE A 82 8.99 13.82 -1.30
C ILE A 82 8.50 13.10 -2.56
N ARG A 83 8.71 13.69 -3.75
CA ARG A 83 8.29 13.11 -5.02
C ARG A 83 8.95 11.74 -5.25
N GLY A 84 8.15 10.70 -5.45
CA GLY A 84 8.60 9.29 -5.54
C GLY A 84 8.71 8.56 -4.19
N LEU A 85 8.60 9.26 -3.05
CA LEU A 85 8.57 8.69 -1.71
C LEU A 85 7.18 8.75 -1.05
N GLU A 86 6.15 9.18 -1.77
CA GLU A 86 4.79 9.42 -1.23
C GLU A 86 4.19 8.14 -0.65
N LEU A 87 4.49 6.99 -1.27
CA LEU A 87 4.06 5.70 -0.76
C LEU A 87 4.73 5.38 0.58
N ARG A 88 5.96 5.82 0.84
CA ARG A 88 6.71 5.51 2.08
C ARG A 88 6.47 6.54 3.19
N SER A 89 6.17 7.78 2.84
CA SER A 89 5.79 8.82 3.81
C SER A 89 4.35 8.65 4.28
N ASN A 90 3.40 8.34 3.37
CA ASN A 90 1.98 8.25 3.71
C ASN A 90 1.57 6.85 4.21
N LEU A 91 1.32 6.73 5.52
CA LEU A 91 0.90 5.48 6.18
C LEU A 91 -0.43 4.92 5.65
N GLU A 92 -1.38 5.79 5.31
CA GLU A 92 -2.67 5.38 4.78
C GLU A 92 -2.52 4.72 3.41
N ARG A 93 -1.70 5.29 2.53
CA ARG A 93 -1.38 4.68 1.23
C ARG A 93 -0.71 3.31 1.40
N GLN A 94 0.22 3.15 2.35
CA GLN A 94 0.84 1.85 2.65
C GLN A 94 -0.16 0.82 3.13
N LYS A 95 -1.04 1.22 4.06
CA LYS A 95 -2.11 0.37 4.58
C LYS A 95 -3.03 -0.08 3.44
N ASN A 96 -3.45 0.83 2.58
CA ASN A 96 -4.31 0.54 1.43
C ASN A 96 -3.63 -0.40 0.42
N GLN A 97 -2.32 -0.21 0.16
CA GLN A 97 -1.54 -1.11 -0.68
C GLN A 97 -1.43 -2.52 -0.07
N CYS A 98 -1.16 -2.61 1.23
CA CYS A 98 -1.07 -3.88 1.95
C CYS A 98 -2.41 -4.65 1.92
N ILE A 99 -3.53 -3.95 2.16
CA ILE A 99 -4.87 -4.53 2.07
C ILE A 99 -5.13 -5.04 0.65
N THR A 100 -4.83 -4.24 -0.37
CA THR A 100 -4.98 -4.62 -1.78
C THR A 100 -4.19 -5.88 -2.13
N ARG A 101 -2.89 -5.91 -1.80
CA ARG A 101 -2.05 -7.10 -2.02
C ARG A 101 -2.60 -8.33 -1.31
N ARG A 102 -3.05 -8.18 -0.06
CA ARG A 102 -3.62 -9.28 0.72
C ARG A 102 -4.92 -9.81 0.11
N VAL A 103 -5.78 -8.94 -0.40
CA VAL A 103 -7.02 -9.32 -1.10
C VAL A 103 -6.71 -10.11 -2.37
N ILE A 104 -5.78 -9.60 -3.19
CA ILE A 104 -5.34 -10.26 -4.44
C ILE A 104 -4.76 -11.65 -4.13
N MET A 105 -3.79 -11.74 -3.22
CA MET A 105 -3.15 -13.00 -2.85
C MET A 105 -4.16 -14.02 -2.30
N LYS A 106 -5.08 -13.57 -1.44
CA LYS A 106 -6.14 -14.43 -0.91
C LYS A 106 -7.07 -14.93 -2.01
N TYR A 107 -7.37 -14.10 -3.01
CA TYR A 107 -8.22 -14.49 -4.12
C TYR A 107 -7.50 -15.50 -5.02
N GLN A 108 -6.25 -15.21 -5.43
CA GLN A 108 -5.41 -16.14 -6.19
C GLN A 108 -5.25 -17.49 -5.49
N TYR A 109 -5.06 -17.50 -4.16
CA TYR A 109 -4.99 -18.73 -3.38
C TYR A 109 -6.30 -19.54 -3.45
N ARG A 110 -7.46 -18.88 -3.32
CA ARG A 110 -8.77 -19.55 -3.44
C ARG A 110 -9.02 -20.11 -4.83
N LEU A 111 -8.61 -19.39 -5.87
CA LEU A 111 -8.67 -19.86 -7.26
C LEU A 111 -7.87 -21.14 -7.43
N ARG A 112 -6.61 -21.16 -6.96
CA ARG A 112 -5.73 -22.34 -7.07
C ARG A 112 -6.29 -23.58 -6.36
N LEU A 113 -7.07 -23.40 -5.30
CA LEU A 113 -7.67 -24.49 -4.55
C LEU A 113 -9.04 -24.94 -5.09
N GLY A 114 -9.57 -24.32 -6.16
CA GLY A 114 -10.93 -24.57 -6.62
C GLY A 114 -12.00 -24.25 -5.56
N LEU A 115 -11.65 -23.44 -4.55
CA LEU A 115 -12.52 -23.09 -3.42
C LEU A 115 -13.48 -21.94 -3.73
N THR A 116 -13.47 -21.42 -4.96
CA THR A 116 -14.55 -20.57 -5.49
C THR A 116 -15.78 -21.44 -5.78
N ARG A 117 -16.30 -22.06 -4.72
CA ARG A 117 -17.61 -22.71 -4.71
C ARG A 117 -18.68 -21.61 -4.74
N SER A 118 -19.68 -21.80 -5.58
CA SER A 118 -20.95 -21.06 -5.59
C SER A 118 -20.95 -19.67 -6.21
N SER A 119 -21.02 -19.63 -7.53
CA SER A 119 -22.22 -19.13 -8.22
C SER A 119 -22.12 -19.59 -9.66
N ALA A 120 -23.13 -20.29 -10.17
CA ALA A 120 -23.15 -20.88 -11.52
C ALA A 120 -23.02 -19.87 -12.67
N VAL A 121 -22.80 -18.58 -12.37
CA VAL A 121 -22.86 -17.46 -13.31
C VAL A 121 -21.49 -16.90 -13.68
N VAL A 122 -20.39 -17.24 -12.98
CA VAL A 122 -19.06 -16.73 -13.32
C VAL A 122 -18.12 -17.87 -13.64
N ALA A 123 -18.16 -18.31 -14.90
CA ALA A 123 -17.38 -19.44 -15.41
C ALA A 123 -15.87 -19.16 -15.49
N ASP A 124 -15.45 -17.89 -15.47
CA ASP A 124 -14.03 -17.53 -15.61
C ASP A 124 -13.42 -16.93 -14.33
N PRO A 125 -12.52 -17.65 -13.65
CA PRO A 125 -11.79 -17.16 -12.49
C PRO A 125 -10.89 -15.94 -12.79
N GLU A 126 -10.39 -15.81 -14.02
CA GLU A 126 -9.56 -14.67 -14.44
C GLU A 126 -10.41 -13.40 -14.55
N LEU A 127 -11.58 -13.49 -15.18
CA LEU A 127 -12.57 -12.41 -15.23
C LEU A 127 -12.92 -11.90 -13.83
N HIS A 128 -13.09 -12.77 -12.84
CA HIS A 128 -13.41 -12.33 -11.48
C HIS A 128 -12.24 -11.61 -10.80
N LEU A 129 -11.00 -12.05 -11.01
CA LEU A 129 -9.82 -11.32 -10.54
C LEU A 129 -9.71 -9.95 -11.23
N ALA A 130 -10.00 -9.87 -12.53
CA ALA A 130 -10.03 -8.63 -13.29
C ALA A 130 -11.10 -7.66 -12.75
N ILE A 131 -12.31 -8.14 -12.45
CA ILE A 131 -13.38 -7.33 -11.84
C ILE A 131 -12.95 -6.77 -10.49
N ILE A 132 -12.36 -7.60 -9.61
CA ILE A 132 -11.85 -7.13 -8.32
C ILE A 132 -10.77 -6.05 -8.54
N SER A 133 -9.83 -6.29 -9.44
CA SER A 133 -8.73 -5.39 -9.72
C SER A 133 -9.21 -4.05 -10.29
N LYS A 134 -10.21 -4.09 -11.19
CA LYS A 134 -10.91 -2.90 -11.71
C LYS A 134 -11.58 -2.10 -10.59
N LYS A 135 -12.31 -2.75 -9.69
CA LYS A 135 -12.97 -2.08 -8.55
C LYS A 135 -11.97 -1.42 -7.60
N LEU A 136 -10.86 -2.10 -7.30
CA LEU A 136 -9.81 -1.55 -6.46
C LEU A 136 -9.12 -0.34 -7.12
N SER A 137 -8.87 -0.43 -8.42
CA SER A 137 -8.27 0.66 -9.20
C SER A 137 -9.21 1.86 -9.30
N GLN A 138 -10.51 1.63 -9.54
CA GLN A 138 -11.52 2.68 -9.54
C GLN A 138 -11.54 3.42 -8.20
N ARG A 139 -11.63 2.69 -7.09
CA ARG A 139 -11.62 3.28 -5.75
C ARG A 139 -10.36 4.08 -5.47
N ALA A 140 -9.20 3.60 -5.92
CA ALA A 140 -7.95 4.35 -5.76
C ALA A 140 -7.97 5.68 -6.51
N ARG A 141 -8.55 5.72 -7.72
CA ARG A 141 -8.77 6.97 -8.47
C ARG A 141 -9.74 7.90 -7.76
N ASP A 142 -10.85 7.38 -7.25
CA ASP A 142 -11.85 8.17 -6.53
C ASP A 142 -11.25 8.83 -5.27
N ILE A 143 -10.45 8.07 -4.51
CA ILE A 143 -9.70 8.60 -3.35
C ILE A 143 -8.72 9.69 -3.81
N ALA A 144 -7.93 9.44 -4.85
CA ALA A 144 -6.95 10.41 -5.35
C ALA A 144 -7.61 11.72 -5.79
N LEU A 145 -8.74 11.65 -6.51
CA LEU A 145 -9.51 12.82 -6.90
C LEU A 145 -10.07 13.58 -5.69
N SER A 146 -10.62 12.87 -4.71
CA SER A 146 -11.12 13.48 -3.47
C SER A 146 -10.00 14.18 -2.69
N THR A 147 -8.84 13.54 -2.55
CA THR A 147 -7.67 14.15 -1.90
C THR A 147 -7.20 15.38 -2.66
N ALA A 148 -7.03 15.28 -3.99
CA ALA A 148 -6.61 16.41 -4.82
C ALA A 148 -7.56 17.61 -4.70
N ARG A 149 -8.88 17.38 -4.62
CA ARG A 149 -9.86 18.46 -4.39
C ARG A 149 -9.67 19.13 -3.02
N LYS A 150 -9.45 18.34 -1.97
CA LYS A 150 -9.18 18.88 -0.62
C LYS A 150 -7.90 19.71 -0.61
N ASP A 151 -6.85 19.21 -1.24
CA ASP A 151 -5.56 19.90 -1.34
C ASP A 151 -5.71 21.22 -2.13
N TYR A 152 -6.49 21.21 -3.21
CA TYR A 152 -6.80 22.42 -3.98
C TYR A 152 -7.57 23.46 -3.15
N ILE A 153 -8.64 23.07 -2.46
CA ILE A 153 -9.42 23.98 -1.60
C ILE A 153 -8.54 24.54 -0.47
N ALA A 154 -7.68 23.70 0.12
CA ALA A 154 -6.76 24.14 1.16
C ALA A 154 -5.70 25.14 0.66
N ALA A 155 -5.28 25.03 -0.60
CA ALA A 155 -4.34 25.96 -1.23
C ALA A 155 -5.00 27.27 -1.69
N TYR A 156 -6.29 27.22 -2.07
CA TYR A 156 -7.05 28.36 -2.60
C TYR A 156 -8.42 28.46 -1.92
N PRO A 157 -8.48 28.94 -0.65
CA PRO A 157 -9.73 29.01 0.11
C PRO A 157 -10.81 29.86 -0.60
N GLU A 158 -10.41 30.91 -1.30
CA GLU A 158 -11.31 31.78 -2.07
C GLU A 158 -12.04 31.05 -3.21
N MET A 159 -11.52 29.91 -3.66
CA MET A 159 -12.10 29.10 -4.73
C MET A 159 -13.10 28.05 -4.22
N GLU A 160 -13.30 27.92 -2.91
CA GLU A 160 -14.16 26.87 -2.32
C GLU A 160 -15.60 26.90 -2.89
N MET A 161 -16.17 28.10 -3.04
CA MET A 161 -17.52 28.24 -3.61
C MET A 161 -17.59 27.78 -5.07
N LEU A 162 -16.57 28.07 -5.88
CA LEU A 162 -16.53 27.66 -7.30
C LEU A 162 -16.40 26.14 -7.41
N VAL A 163 -15.53 25.53 -6.60
CA VAL A 163 -15.34 24.07 -6.61
C VAL A 163 -16.63 23.35 -6.22
N SER A 164 -17.36 23.86 -5.23
CA SER A 164 -18.62 23.26 -4.76
C SER A 164 -19.73 23.28 -5.84
N VAL A 165 -19.75 24.31 -6.69
CA VAL A 165 -20.77 24.45 -7.75
C VAL A 165 -20.49 23.55 -8.96
N PHE A 166 -19.22 23.34 -9.32
CA PHE A 166 -18.86 22.64 -10.55
C PHE A 166 -18.52 21.16 -10.38
N MET A 167 -18.30 20.69 -9.15
CA MET A 167 -17.79 19.34 -8.91
C MET A 167 -18.75 18.53 -8.04
N ASP A 168 -19.43 17.56 -8.63
CA ASP A 168 -20.21 16.58 -7.88
C ASP A 168 -19.34 15.88 -6.83
N PRO A 169 -19.80 15.74 -5.57
CA PRO A 169 -19.03 15.08 -4.53
C PRO A 169 -18.66 13.66 -4.96
N VAL A 170 -17.35 13.34 -4.90
CA VAL A 170 -16.89 11.98 -5.22
C VAL A 170 -17.37 11.03 -4.14
N HIS A 171 -18.33 10.18 -4.47
CA HIS A 171 -18.81 9.14 -3.56
C HIS A 171 -17.76 8.00 -3.47
N ILE A 172 -16.92 8.04 -2.44
CA ILE A 172 -15.98 6.94 -2.17
C ILE A 172 -16.75 5.82 -1.49
N ALA A 173 -17.05 4.76 -2.24
CA ALA A 173 -17.66 3.57 -1.66
C ALA A 173 -16.76 2.97 -0.56
N ASP A 174 -17.40 2.50 0.51
CA ASP A 174 -16.74 1.75 1.58
C ASP A 174 -15.90 0.63 0.97
N PHE A 175 -14.70 0.42 1.52
CA PHE A 175 -13.93 -0.75 1.11
C PHE A 175 -14.78 -1.99 1.40
N PRO A 176 -14.78 -3.00 0.52
CA PRO A 176 -15.36 -4.31 0.81
C PRO A 176 -14.50 -5.04 1.85
N CYS A 177 -14.27 -4.41 3.00
CA CYS A 177 -13.99 -5.10 4.23
C CYS A 177 -15.21 -5.95 4.48
N ARG A 178 -15.06 -7.28 4.49
CA ARG A 178 -16.08 -8.15 5.08
C ARG A 178 -16.38 -7.54 6.45
N LYS A 179 -17.57 -6.94 6.60
CA LYS A 179 -18.11 -6.60 7.90
C LYS A 179 -18.04 -7.92 8.65
N ARG A 180 -17.07 -8.04 9.57
CA ARG A 180 -17.06 -9.20 10.48
C ARG A 180 -18.44 -9.11 11.10
N LYS A 181 -19.26 -10.14 10.95
CA LYS A 181 -20.39 -10.33 11.86
C LYS A 181 -19.72 -10.39 13.22
N ILE A 182 -19.64 -9.24 13.88
CA ILE A 182 -19.41 -9.19 15.31
C ILE A 182 -20.71 -9.82 15.78
N ASN A 183 -20.65 -11.12 16.10
CA ASN A 183 -21.71 -11.76 16.82
C ASN A 183 -21.79 -10.95 18.11
N ALA A 184 -22.73 -10.00 18.12
CA ALA A 184 -23.13 -9.31 19.33
C ALA A 184 -23.78 -10.41 20.18
N SER A 185 -22.94 -11.13 20.91
CA SER A 185 -23.36 -11.92 22.05
C SER A 185 -23.82 -10.93 23.10
N ILE A 186 -25.02 -10.38 22.90
CA ILE A 186 -25.80 -9.73 23.93
C ILE A 186 -26.25 -10.89 24.83
N HIS A 187 -25.40 -11.18 25.80
CA HIS A 187 -25.76 -11.95 26.97
C HIS A 187 -26.01 -10.91 28.07
N ASP A 188 -27.17 -10.26 28.02
CA ASP A 188 -27.72 -9.57 29.18
C ASP A 188 -28.57 -10.58 29.94
N GLN A 189 -27.93 -11.31 30.84
CA GLN A 189 -28.59 -11.93 31.98
C GLN A 189 -27.96 -11.29 33.22
N PRO A 190 -28.70 -10.45 33.96
CA PRO A 190 -28.25 -9.97 35.25
C PRO A 190 -28.40 -11.07 36.30
N ASP A 191 -27.46 -11.05 37.24
CA ASP A 191 -27.53 -11.60 38.60
C ASP A 191 -27.25 -13.09 38.81
N GLN A 192 -25.97 -13.43 39.05
CA GLN A 192 -25.56 -14.19 40.24
C GLN A 192 -24.11 -13.86 40.65
N PRO A 193 -23.84 -13.45 41.91
CA PRO A 193 -22.49 -13.31 42.42
C PRO A 193 -21.97 -14.69 42.86
N SER A 194 -21.26 -15.38 41.98
CA SER A 194 -20.39 -16.49 42.38
C SER A 194 -18.93 -16.04 42.32
N ASN A 195 -18.40 -15.82 43.51
CA ASN A 195 -16.98 -15.91 43.83
C ASN A 195 -16.41 -17.19 43.21
N LEU A 196 -15.40 -17.07 42.34
CA LEU A 196 -14.18 -17.88 42.30
C LEU A 196 -13.36 -17.50 41.04
N GLY A 197 -12.06 -17.26 41.26
CA GLY A 197 -11.20 -16.51 40.36
C GLY A 197 -10.80 -17.17 39.05
N CYS A 198 -10.24 -16.34 38.17
CA CYS A 198 -9.05 -16.61 37.35
C CYS A 198 -8.80 -15.36 36.50
N GLY A 199 -7.90 -14.49 36.96
CA GLY A 199 -7.49 -13.30 36.23
C GLY A 199 -6.61 -13.65 35.04
N MET A 200 -7.18 -13.74 33.84
CA MET A 200 -6.42 -13.90 32.58
C MET A 200 -7.17 -13.28 31.40
N GLU A 201 -7.68 -12.05 31.54
CA GLU A 201 -8.44 -11.45 30.42
C GLU A 201 -8.13 -9.97 30.16
N ARG A 202 -6.86 -9.66 29.86
CA ARG A 202 -6.49 -8.38 29.20
C ARG A 202 -5.30 -8.54 28.23
N ARG A 203 -5.39 -9.40 27.21
CA ARG A 203 -4.38 -9.42 26.11
C ARG A 203 -4.97 -9.83 24.74
N VAL A 204 -5.93 -9.08 24.19
CA VAL A 204 -6.33 -9.29 22.78
C VAL A 204 -6.23 -8.02 21.92
N LYS A 205 -6.22 -6.81 22.50
CA LYS A 205 -6.14 -5.56 21.71
C LYS A 205 -4.73 -5.15 21.26
N ARG A 206 -3.65 -5.83 21.68
CA ARG A 206 -2.26 -5.57 21.22
C ARG A 206 -1.71 -6.52 20.13
N ARG A 207 -2.53 -7.44 19.58
CA ARG A 207 -2.04 -8.42 18.57
C ARG A 207 -2.09 -7.94 17.11
N ILE A 208 -2.74 -6.83 16.80
CA ILE A 208 -2.85 -6.34 15.42
C ILE A 208 -1.64 -5.47 15.03
N PHE A 209 -1.08 -4.71 15.98
CA PHE A 209 0.09 -3.86 15.72
C PHE A 209 1.41 -4.65 15.70
N THR A 210 1.59 -5.60 16.62
CA THR A 210 2.80 -6.44 16.71
C THR A 210 3.01 -7.35 15.49
N ARG A 211 1.98 -7.63 14.69
CA ARG A 211 2.12 -8.48 13.50
C ARG A 211 2.68 -7.76 12.26
N MET A 212 2.65 -6.42 12.23
CA MET A 212 3.37 -5.67 11.19
C MET A 212 4.86 -5.62 11.51
N GLU A 213 5.23 -5.38 12.77
CA GLU A 213 6.64 -5.44 13.22
C GLU A 213 7.24 -6.84 13.03
N GLN A 214 6.49 -7.92 13.31
CA GLN A 214 6.99 -9.28 13.10
C GLN A 214 7.22 -9.64 11.62
N CYS A 215 6.50 -9.02 10.67
CA CYS A 215 6.78 -9.19 9.24
C CYS A 215 8.07 -8.46 8.81
N GLU A 216 8.45 -7.40 9.52
CA GLU A 216 9.68 -6.65 9.25
C GLU A 216 10.90 -7.37 9.84
N ILE A 217 10.78 -7.93 11.04
CA ILE A 217 11.85 -8.72 11.69
C ILE A 217 12.16 -10.01 10.92
N ASN A 218 11.14 -10.73 10.44
CA ASN A 218 11.37 -11.98 9.70
C ASN A 218 12.01 -11.76 8.32
N ASN A 219 11.82 -10.60 7.70
CA ASN A 219 12.51 -10.23 6.46
C ASN A 219 13.97 -9.82 6.71
N ALA A 220 14.30 -9.31 7.91
CA ALA A 220 15.68 -9.01 8.30
C ALA A 220 16.46 -10.28 8.68
N SER A 221 15.85 -11.20 9.45
CA SER A 221 16.50 -12.48 9.82
C SER A 221 16.79 -13.40 8.63
N MET A 222 15.97 -13.39 7.58
CA MET A 222 16.28 -14.19 6.37
C MET A 222 17.48 -13.66 5.58
N GLN A 223 17.88 -12.40 5.75
CA GLN A 223 19.06 -11.85 5.05
C GLN A 223 20.38 -12.14 5.77
N VAL A 224 20.34 -12.42 7.08
CA VAL A 224 21.53 -12.80 7.87
C VAL A 224 21.86 -14.29 7.73
N ALA A 225 20.86 -15.14 7.42
CA ALA A 225 21.07 -16.59 7.24
C ALA A 225 21.59 -16.98 5.84
N LEU A 226 21.77 -16.02 4.93
CA LEU A 226 22.21 -16.23 3.54
C LEU A 226 23.49 -15.44 3.20
N SER A 227 24.16 -14.93 4.23
CA SER A 227 25.47 -14.28 4.21
C SER A 227 26.39 -15.07 5.13
#